data_AF-A0ABD1DPW4-F1
#
_entry.id   AF-A0ABD1DPW4-F1
#
_cell.length_a   1.000
_cell.length_b   1.000
_cell.length_c   1.000
_cell.angle_alpha   90.00
_cell.angle_beta   90.00
_cell.angle_gamma   90.00
#
_symmetry.space_group_name_H-M   'P 1'
#
loop_
_entity.id
_entity.type
_entity.pdbx_description
1 polymer ?
#
loop_
_entity_poly.entity_id
_entity_poly.type
_entity_poly.pdbx_seq_one_letter_code
_entity_poly.pdbx_strand_id
1 'polypeptide(L)'
;FEDSNGTVHLSKFLPFCSQLIAEHKLEPAPPEKLLKAFRVLDQEGKGLVDRDYMTKLITEEGEPFTAEELEEMMAVAVDMATDKIPYENYLNQLLHEPQDSIYALADQFRNQIKRKTIFKFYKR
;
A
#
# COMPACT_ATOMS: atom_id res chain seq x y z
N PHE A 1 -4.30 -6.16 23.69
CA PHE A 1 -4.72 -4.81 23.27
C PHE A 1 -6.24 -4.74 23.10
N GLU A 2 -6.89 -5.87 22.81
CA GLU A 2 -8.34 -6.02 22.84
C GLU A 2 -8.88 -6.22 24.25
N ASP A 3 -10.14 -5.84 24.45
CA ASP A 3 -10.95 -6.29 25.59
C ASP A 3 -11.52 -7.69 25.36
N SER A 4 -12.30 -8.19 26.32
CA SER A 4 -12.88 -9.54 26.29
C SER A 4 -13.81 -9.79 25.10
N ASN A 5 -14.19 -8.75 24.35
CA ASN A 5 -15.14 -8.83 23.25
C ASN A 5 -14.44 -8.68 21.88
N GLY A 6 -13.10 -8.66 21.84
CA GLY A 6 -12.34 -8.45 20.60
C GLY A 6 -12.41 -7.01 20.10
N THR A 7 -12.72 -6.03 20.97
CA THR A 7 -12.77 -4.63 20.58
C THR A 7 -11.59 -3.85 21.15
N VAL A 8 -11.15 -2.82 20.41
CA VAL A 8 -10.07 -1.92 20.84
C VAL A 8 -10.64 -0.52 21.01
N HIS A 9 -10.46 0.05 22.20
CA HIS A 9 -10.82 1.44 22.43
C HIS A 9 -10.04 2.38 21.51
N LEU A 10 -10.73 3.35 20.92
CA LEU A 10 -10.14 4.32 19.99
C LEU A 10 -8.94 5.06 20.61
N SER A 11 -8.99 5.38 21.91
CA SER A 11 -7.89 6.02 22.64
C SER A 11 -6.60 5.19 22.68
N LYS A 12 -6.70 3.86 22.51
CA LYS A 12 -5.56 2.93 22.42
C LYS A 12 -5.16 2.64 20.97
N PHE A 13 -6.13 2.63 20.06
CA PHE A 13 -5.90 2.39 18.63
C PHE A 13 -5.20 3.57 17.93
N LEU A 14 -5.69 4.80 18.17
CA LEU A 14 -5.18 6.00 17.48
C LEU A 14 -3.68 6.23 17.66
N PRO A 15 -3.08 6.09 18.87
CA PRO A 15 -1.64 6.25 19.01
C PRO A 15 -0.85 5.26 18.16
N PHE A 16 -1.32 4.02 18.05
CA PHE A 16 -0.67 2.98 17.26
C PHE A 16 -0.74 3.30 15.76
N CYS A 17 -1.92 3.60 15.22
CA CYS A 17 -2.07 4.00 13.82
C CYS A 17 -1.30 5.28 13.49
N SER A 18 -1.33 6.27 14.38
CA SER A 18 -0.57 7.52 14.22
C SER A 18 0.92 7.25 14.10
N GLN A 19 1.44 6.30 14.90
CA GLN A 19 2.83 5.89 14.81
C GLN A 19 3.12 5.16 13.49
N LEU A 20 2.28 4.21 13.07
CA LEU A 20 2.45 3.49 11.80
C LEU A 20 2.49 4.45 10.60
N ILE A 21 1.58 5.41 10.56
CA ILE A 21 1.51 6.43 9.51
C ILE A 21 2.76 7.32 9.56
N ALA A 22 3.14 7.81 10.75
CA ALA A 22 4.33 8.65 10.90
C ALA A 22 5.64 7.91 10.60
N GLU A 23 5.65 6.59 10.64
CA GLU A 23 6.80 5.75 10.27
C GLU A 23 6.70 5.20 8.84
N HIS A 24 5.66 5.59 8.08
CA HIS A 24 5.42 5.14 6.69
C HIS A 24 5.41 3.61 6.54
N LYS A 25 4.98 2.89 7.60
CA LYS A 25 5.05 1.42 7.65
C LYS A 25 4.08 0.70 6.72
N LEU A 26 2.97 1.37 6.38
CA LEU A 26 1.91 0.85 5.50
C LEU A 26 1.76 1.73 4.25
N GLU A 27 2.78 2.55 3.94
CA GLU A 27 2.74 3.40 2.76
C GLU A 27 2.79 2.52 1.51
N PRO A 28 1.84 2.68 0.56
CA PRO A 28 1.85 1.94 -0.68
C PRO A 28 3.17 2.14 -1.43
N ALA A 29 3.66 1.09 -2.08
CA ALA A 29 4.83 1.22 -2.93
C ALA A 29 4.53 2.20 -4.09
N PRO A 30 5.50 3.05 -4.46
CA PRO A 30 5.30 3.99 -5.54
C PRO A 30 5.10 3.28 -6.90
N PRO A 31 4.38 3.90 -7.85
CA PRO A 31 4.08 3.35 -9.17
C PRO A 31 5.29 2.70 -9.86
N GLU A 32 6.45 3.37 -9.81
CA GLU A 32 7.65 2.97 -10.51
C GLU A 32 8.26 1.70 -9.90
N LYS A 33 8.08 1.49 -8.58
CA LYS A 33 8.55 0.28 -7.91
C LYS A 33 7.64 -0.89 -8.25
N LEU A 34 6.33 -0.68 -8.27
CA LEU A 34 5.36 -1.71 -8.67
C LEU A 34 5.58 -2.12 -10.13
N LEU A 35 5.73 -1.15 -11.04
CA LEU A 35 6.00 -1.41 -12.45
C LEU A 35 7.28 -2.23 -12.66
N LYS A 36 8.35 -1.93 -11.90
CA LYS A 36 9.59 -2.71 -11.93
C LYS A 36 9.37 -4.15 -11.45
N ALA A 37 8.57 -4.35 -10.39
CA ALA A 37 8.26 -5.70 -9.91
C ALA A 37 7.54 -6.52 -10.98
N PHE A 38 6.52 -5.96 -11.63
CA PHE A 38 5.82 -6.63 -12.74
C PHE A 38 6.74 -6.97 -13.91
N ARG A 39 7.68 -6.09 -14.27
CA ARG A 39 8.67 -6.37 -15.32
C ARG A 39 9.65 -7.49 -14.96
N VAL A 40 9.87 -7.78 -13.68
CA VAL A 40 10.66 -8.96 -13.27
C VAL A 40 9.85 -10.24 -13.51
N LEU A 41 8.53 -10.18 -13.37
CA LEU A 41 7.63 -11.31 -13.64
C LEU A 41 7.44 -11.55 -15.14
N ASP A 42 7.41 -10.49 -15.95
CA ASP A 42 7.29 -10.53 -17.41
C ASP A 42 8.66 -10.40 -18.09
N GLN A 43 9.45 -11.48 -18.05
CA GLN A 43 10.80 -11.50 -18.64
C GLN A 43 10.82 -11.29 -20.15
N GLU A 44 9.72 -11.58 -20.84
CA GLU A 44 9.59 -11.42 -22.29
C GLU A 44 9.13 -10.01 -22.69
N GLY A 45 8.70 -9.18 -21.74
CA GLY A 45 8.28 -7.80 -21.98
C GLY A 45 6.99 -7.68 -22.79
N LYS A 46 6.04 -8.58 -22.58
CA LYS A 46 4.72 -8.62 -23.24
C LYS A 46 3.75 -7.56 -22.71
N GLY A 47 3.99 -7.00 -21.53
CA GLY A 47 3.03 -6.15 -20.82
C GLY A 47 1.94 -6.93 -20.06
N LEU A 48 2.10 -8.25 -19.92
CA LEU A 48 1.06 -9.16 -19.43
C LEU A 48 1.64 -10.16 -18.43
N VAL A 49 0.87 -10.49 -17.39
CA VAL A 49 1.17 -11.62 -16.48
C VAL A 49 0.04 -12.63 -16.52
N ASP A 50 0.36 -13.92 -16.59
CA ASP A 50 -0.65 -14.98 -16.58
C ASP A 50 -1.35 -15.07 -15.21
N ARG A 51 -2.68 -15.23 -15.21
CA ARG A 51 -3.50 -15.31 -13.99
C ARG A 51 -3.02 -16.40 -13.03
N ASP A 52 -2.76 -17.59 -13.55
CA ASP A 52 -2.31 -18.74 -12.74
C ASP A 52 -0.93 -18.48 -12.12
N TYR A 53 -0.04 -17.81 -12.86
CA TYR A 53 1.29 -17.47 -12.35
C TYR A 53 1.18 -16.44 -11.22
N MET A 54 0.37 -15.39 -11.40
CA MET A 54 0.12 -14.41 -10.35
C MET A 54 -0.55 -15.03 -9.12
N THR A 55 -1.54 -15.90 -9.33
CA THR A 55 -2.24 -16.63 -8.27
C THR A 55 -1.22 -17.38 -7.41
N LYS A 56 -0.36 -18.19 -8.04
CA LYS A 56 0.68 -18.93 -7.35
C LYS A 56 1.56 -18.03 -6.50
N LEU A 57 2.11 -16.96 -7.09
CA LEU A 57 3.00 -16.03 -6.39
C LEU A 57 2.32 -15.40 -5.16
N ILE A 58 1.09 -14.92 -5.31
CA ILE A 58 0.36 -14.22 -4.24
C ILE A 58 -0.11 -15.17 -3.13
N THR A 59 -0.30 -16.46 -3.42
CA THR A 59 -0.69 -17.44 -2.41
C THR A 59 0.49 -18.15 -1.74
N GLU A 60 1.68 -18.13 -2.34
CA GLU A 60 2.85 -18.89 -1.86
C GLU A 60 3.98 -18.01 -1.29
N GLU A 61 4.09 -16.74 -1.71
CA GLU A 61 5.21 -15.87 -1.33
C GLU A 61 4.77 -14.73 -0.39
N GLY A 62 5.64 -14.38 0.56
CA GLY A 62 5.42 -13.24 1.45
C GLY A 62 4.28 -13.44 2.45
N GLU A 63 3.36 -12.47 2.50
CA GLU A 63 2.11 -12.56 3.26
C GLU A 63 1.01 -13.00 2.29
N PRO A 64 0.59 -14.28 2.32
CA PRO A 64 -0.27 -14.84 1.31
C PRO A 64 -1.68 -14.28 1.42
N PHE A 65 -2.30 -14.01 0.28
CA PHE A 65 -3.69 -13.54 0.26
C PHE A 65 -4.64 -14.66 0.66
N THR A 66 -5.74 -14.28 1.31
CA THR A 66 -6.91 -15.12 1.45
C THR A 66 -7.59 -15.34 0.09
N ALA A 67 -8.44 -16.36 0.01
CA ALA A 67 -9.19 -16.65 -1.21
C ALA A 67 -10.08 -15.48 -1.65
N GLU A 68 -10.68 -14.77 -0.68
CA GLU A 68 -11.52 -13.60 -0.91
C GLU A 68 -10.70 -12.43 -1.48
N GLU A 69 -9.57 -12.09 -0.86
CA GLU A 69 -8.68 -11.02 -1.35
C GLU A 69 -8.14 -11.32 -2.76
N LEU A 70 -7.81 -12.58 -3.04
CA LEU A 70 -7.37 -13.01 -4.35
C LEU A 70 -8.48 -12.85 -5.39
N GLU A 71 -9.71 -13.27 -5.08
CA GLU A 71 -10.85 -13.14 -5.98
C GLU A 71 -11.15 -11.67 -6.29
N GLU A 72 -11.19 -10.81 -5.27
CA GLU A 72 -11.37 -9.37 -5.42
C GLU A 72 -10.27 -8.74 -6.29
N MET A 73 -9.01 -9.11 -6.06
CA MET A 73 -7.89 -8.65 -6.87
C MET A 73 -8.05 -9.07 -8.34
N MET A 74 -8.32 -10.35 -8.58
CA MET A 74 -8.41 -10.90 -9.94
C MET A 74 -9.58 -10.33 -10.73
N ALA A 75 -10.70 -10.02 -10.06
CA ALA A 75 -11.87 -9.38 -10.67
C ALA A 75 -11.56 -8.01 -11.28
N VAL A 76 -10.56 -7.29 -10.73
CA VAL A 76 -10.10 -5.98 -11.24
C VAL A 76 -8.91 -6.13 -12.19
N ALA A 77 -8.01 -7.07 -11.91
CA ALA A 77 -6.72 -7.18 -12.59
C ALA A 77 -6.77 -7.95 -13.91
N VAL A 78 -7.66 -8.94 -14.05
CA VAL A 78 -7.65 -9.89 -15.18
C VAL A 78 -8.53 -9.38 -16.33
N ASP A 79 -7.96 -9.37 -17.53
CA ASP A 79 -8.73 -9.20 -18.75
C ASP A 79 -9.47 -10.49 -19.10
N MET A 80 -10.81 -10.42 -19.16
CA MET A 80 -11.67 -11.60 -19.37
C MET A 80 -11.49 -12.27 -20.73
N ALA A 81 -11.00 -11.57 -21.75
CA ALA A 81 -10.83 -12.14 -23.09
C ALA A 81 -9.53 -12.92 -23.21
N THR A 82 -8.51 -12.54 -22.45
CA THR A 82 -7.16 -13.12 -22.53
C THR A 82 -6.79 -13.97 -21.32
N ASP A 83 -7.53 -13.88 -20.21
CA ASP A 83 -7.22 -14.47 -18.90
C ASP A 83 -5.82 -14.09 -18.38
N LYS A 84 -5.39 -12.88 -18.73
CA LYS A 84 -4.09 -12.30 -18.36
C LYS A 84 -4.28 -10.95 -17.68
N ILE A 85 -3.26 -10.53 -16.93
CA ILE A 85 -3.21 -9.27 -16.21
C ILE A 85 -2.40 -8.24 -17.03
N PRO A 86 -3.04 -7.28 -17.71
CA PRO A 86 -2.36 -6.13 -18.31
C PRO A 86 -1.91 -5.16 -17.21
N TYR A 87 -0.70 -5.39 -16.68
CA TYR A 87 -0.27 -4.77 -15.42
C TYR A 87 -0.14 -3.25 -15.48
N GLU A 88 0.13 -2.64 -16.64
CA GLU A 88 0.16 -1.18 -16.76
C GLU A 88 -1.25 -0.58 -16.58
N ASN A 89 -2.26 -1.21 -17.17
CA ASN A 89 -3.66 -0.81 -16.99
C ASN A 89 -4.14 -1.07 -15.57
N TYR A 90 -3.75 -2.20 -14.99
CA TYR A 90 -4.08 -2.53 -13.61
C TYR A 90 -3.47 -1.52 -12.62
N LEU A 91 -2.19 -1.17 -12.79
CA LEU A 91 -1.55 -0.13 -11.97
C LEU A 91 -2.26 1.21 -12.10
N ASN A 92 -2.61 1.63 -13.31
CA ASN A 92 -3.35 2.89 -13.50
C ASN A 92 -4.69 2.94 -12.76
N GLN A 93 -5.34 1.79 -12.53
CA GLN A 93 -6.57 1.71 -11.74
C GLN A 93 -6.30 1.78 -10.23
N LEU A 94 -5.17 1.24 -9.77
CA LEU A 94 -4.76 1.32 -8.36
C LEU A 94 -4.26 2.72 -7.97
N LEU A 95 -3.68 3.44 -8.91
CA LEU A 95 -3.04 4.74 -8.69
C LEU A 95 -4.07 5.87 -8.68
N HIS A 96 -4.87 5.92 -7.61
CA HIS A 96 -5.54 7.14 -7.21
C HIS A 96 -4.70 7.80 -6.12
N GLU A 97 -3.79 8.72 -6.48
CA GLU A 97 -3.10 9.56 -5.50
C GLU A 97 -3.96 10.78 -5.17
N PRO A 98 -4.67 10.80 -4.03
CA PRO A 98 -5.25 12.04 -3.56
C PRO A 98 -4.11 13.01 -3.24
N GLN A 99 -4.25 14.27 -3.67
CA GLN A 99 -3.29 15.36 -3.44
C GLN A 99 -2.93 15.59 -1.95
N ASP A 100 -3.71 15.02 -1.03
CA ASP A 100 -3.53 15.08 0.42
C ASP A 100 -3.45 13.67 1.04
N SER A 101 -2.44 12.88 0.69
CA SER A 101 -2.23 11.57 1.33
C SER A 101 -2.02 11.73 2.84
N ILE A 102 -2.51 10.76 3.62
CA ILE A 102 -2.37 10.78 5.08
C ILE A 102 -0.90 10.79 5.53
N TYR A 103 -0.01 10.24 4.68
CA TYR A 103 1.44 10.26 4.87
C TYR A 103 2.02 11.66 4.67
N ALA A 104 1.63 12.36 3.60
CA ALA A 104 2.03 13.75 3.36
C ALA A 104 1.56 14.67 4.50
N LEU A 105 0.36 14.45 5.02
CA LEU A 105 -0.16 15.17 6.18
C LEU A 105 0.67 14.89 7.44
N ALA A 106 1.02 13.63 7.71
CA ALA A 106 1.86 13.26 8.85
C ALA A 106 3.24 13.93 8.81
N ASP A 107 3.85 14.01 7.62
CA ASP A 107 5.11 14.71 7.41
C ASP A 107 4.99 16.21 7.67
N GLN A 108 3.92 16.85 7.18
CA GLN A 108 3.67 18.26 7.45
C GLN A 108 3.54 18.54 8.95
N PHE A 109 2.79 17.72 9.69
CA PHE A 109 2.65 17.86 11.15
C PHE A 109 3.99 17.69 11.86
N ARG A 110 4.76 16.64 11.53
CA ARG A 110 6.08 16.41 12.11
C ARG A 110 7.02 17.59 11.85
N ASN A 111 7.01 18.14 10.64
CA ASN A 111 7.82 19.28 10.26
C ASN A 111 7.42 20.57 10.99
N GLN A 112 6.12 20.82 11.19
CA GLN A 112 5.64 21.95 12.00
C GLN A 112 6.10 21.85 13.47
N ILE A 113 6.02 20.66 14.08
CA ILE A 113 6.48 20.44 15.45
C ILE A 113 7.99 20.71 15.56
N LYS A 114 8.80 20.14 14.65
CA LYS A 114 10.25 20.39 14.59
C LYS A 114 10.56 21.88 14.50
N ARG A 115 9.89 22.62 13.60
CA ARG A 115 10.07 24.08 13.44
C ARG A 115 9.74 24.85 14.72
N LYS A 116 8.62 24.54 15.38
CA LYS A 116 8.22 25.20 16.65
C LYS A 116 9.22 24.93 17.78
N THR A 117 9.72 23.69 17.89
CA THR A 117 10.71 23.31 18.92
C THR A 117 12.04 24.00 18.70
N ILE A 118 12.53 24.01 17.45
CA ILE A 118 13.76 24.72 17.07
C ILE A 118 13.63 26.22 17.37
N PHE A 119 12.52 26.85 16.95
CA PHE A 119 12.30 28.28 17.20
C PHE A 119 12.25 28.64 18.70
N LYS A 120 11.70 27.77 19.55
CA LYS A 120 11.74 27.94 21.01
C LYS A 120 13.16 27.84 21.58
N PHE A 121 14.01 27.00 21.01
CA PHE A 121 15.42 26.87 21.42
C PHE A 121 16.23 28.13 21.07
N TYR A 122 16.03 28.69 19.87
CA TYR A 122 16.74 29.90 19.41
C TYR A 122 16.30 31.21 20.07
N LYS A 123 15.17 31.23 20.81
CA LYS A 123 14.66 32.41 21.54
C LYS A 123 15.04 32.43 23.03
N ARG A 124 15.88 31.51 23.47
CA ARG A 124 16.47 31.45 24.82
C ARG A 124 17.93 31.88 24.74
#